data_AF-A0A949NSL0-F1
#
_entry.id   AF-A0A949NSL0-F1
#
_cell.length_a   1.000
_cell.length_b   1.000
_cell.length_c   1.000
_cell.angle_alpha   90.00
_cell.angle_beta   90.00
_cell.angle_gamma   90.00
#
_symmetry.space_group_name_H-M   'P 1'
#
loop_
_entity.id
_entity.type
_entity.pdbx_description
1 polymer ?
#
loop_
_entity_poly.entity_id
_entity_poly.type
_entity_poly.pdbx_seq_one_letter_code
_entity_poly.pdbx_strand_id
1 'polypeptide(L)'
;MDVAVAWENLVQSIAAIEGGEDDWEILTATCMAAMEILLEYPPQEVLAQIEASDMPTRATVSWLAWEGSKLGGGNAQRSMGLVACWQEANPGQELIAAPKGGSQRPMLLH
;
A
#
# COMPACT_ATOMS: atom_id res chain seq x y z
N MET A 1 8.42 14.68 -7.36
CA MET A 1 7.75 14.47 -6.07
C MET A 1 8.62 13.52 -5.26
N ASP A 2 8.75 13.71 -3.96
CA ASP A 2 9.55 12.86 -3.07
C ASP A 2 8.70 11.69 -2.56
N VAL A 3 9.31 10.54 -2.24
CA VAL A 3 8.64 9.35 -1.69
C VAL A 3 7.91 9.68 -0.39
N ALA A 4 8.47 10.59 0.43
CA ALA A 4 7.83 11.08 1.65
C ALA A 4 6.50 11.79 1.38
N VAL A 5 6.41 12.56 0.29
CA VAL A 5 5.17 13.25 -0.12
C VAL A 5 4.14 12.25 -0.65
N ALA A 6 4.57 11.27 -1.45
CA ALA A 6 3.68 10.21 -1.93
C ALA A 6 3.12 9.37 -0.77
N TRP A 7 3.96 9.07 0.22
CA TRP A 7 3.58 8.39 1.46
C TRP A 7 2.56 9.20 2.27
N GLU A 8 2.83 10.49 2.51
CA GLU A 8 1.93 11.37 3.24
C GLU A 8 0.56 11.48 2.56
N ASN A 9 0.53 11.60 1.22
CA ASN A 9 -0.72 11.61 0.46
C ASN A 9 -1.52 10.32 0.64
N LEU A 10 -0.85 9.16 0.67
CA LEU A 10 -1.52 7.88 0.94
C LEU A 10 -2.09 7.85 2.36
N VAL A 11 -1.32 8.24 3.38
CA VAL A 11 -1.78 8.27 4.77
C VAL A 11 -2.98 9.20 4.93
N GLN A 12 -2.94 10.40 4.35
CA GLN A 12 -4.05 11.35 4.39
C GLN A 12 -5.31 10.80 3.70
N SER A 13 -5.14 10.10 2.57
CA SER A 13 -6.28 9.48 1.88
C SER A 13 -6.93 8.34 2.67
N ILE A 14 -6.14 7.55 3.41
CA ILE A 14 -6.64 6.53 4.33
C ILE A 14 -7.38 7.17 5.50
N ALA A 15 -6.84 8.25 6.08
CA ALA A 15 -7.49 8.96 7.17
C ALA A 15 -8.83 9.59 6.74
N ALA A 16 -8.91 10.13 5.51
CA ALA A 16 -10.15 10.67 4.96
C ALA A 16 -11.23 9.58 4.80
N ILE A 17 -10.81 8.39 4.33
CA ILE A 17 -11.63 7.17 4.28
C ILE A 17 -12.22 6.83 5.66
N GLU A 18 -11.39 6.83 6.70
CA GLU A 18 -11.79 6.49 8.06
C GLU A 18 -12.67 7.56 8.73
N GLY A 19 -12.50 8.83 8.33
CA GLY A 19 -13.29 9.95 8.84
C GLY A 19 -14.75 9.95 8.40
N GLY A 20 -15.09 9.32 7.27
CA GLY A 20 -16.47 9.12 6.81
C GLY A 20 -17.23 10.38 6.41
N GLU A 21 -16.54 11.49 6.12
CA GLU A 21 -17.17 12.79 5.86
C GLU A 21 -17.54 13.03 4.37
N ASP A 22 -17.01 12.23 3.44
CA ASP A 22 -17.14 12.45 1.99
C ASP A 22 -17.66 11.22 1.20
N ASP A 23 -17.85 11.41 -0.11
CA ASP A 23 -18.24 10.35 -1.05
C ASP A 23 -17.21 9.21 -1.06
N TRP A 24 -17.65 8.04 -0.62
CA TRP A 24 -16.84 6.85 -0.48
C TRP A 24 -16.13 6.43 -1.77
N GLU A 25 -16.80 6.56 -2.92
CA GLU A 25 -16.21 6.18 -4.21
C GLU A 25 -15.07 7.12 -4.59
N ILE A 26 -15.20 8.41 -4.27
CA ILE A 26 -14.15 9.41 -4.52
C ILE A 26 -12.96 9.17 -3.60
N LEU A 27 -13.21 8.92 -2.32
CA LEU A 27 -12.16 8.68 -1.32
C LEU A 27 -11.35 7.42 -1.64
N THR A 28 -12.04 6.32 -1.98
CA THR A 28 -11.39 5.07 -2.38
C THR A 28 -10.59 5.22 -3.66
N ALA A 29 -11.13 5.90 -4.69
CA ALA A 29 -10.39 6.19 -5.91
C ALA A 29 -9.14 7.05 -5.64
N THR A 30 -9.24 8.03 -4.74
CA THR A 30 -8.11 8.89 -4.35
C THR A 30 -7.03 8.09 -3.62
N CYS A 31 -7.40 7.21 -2.70
CA CYS A 31 -6.47 6.33 -1.99
C CYS A 31 -5.79 5.33 -2.94
N MET A 32 -6.54 4.76 -3.90
CA MET A 32 -5.97 3.89 -4.93
C MET A 32 -4.95 4.64 -5.80
N ALA A 33 -5.24 5.88 -6.21
CA ALA A 33 -4.30 6.69 -6.98
C ALA A 33 -3.05 7.05 -6.17
N ALA A 34 -3.20 7.39 -4.88
CA ALA A 34 -2.07 7.65 -3.99
C ALA A 34 -1.18 6.40 -3.82
N MET A 35 -1.78 5.22 -3.70
CA MET A 35 -1.05 3.95 -3.65
C MET A 35 -0.32 3.66 -4.96
N GLU A 36 -0.97 3.86 -6.10
CA GLU A 36 -0.33 3.68 -7.40
C GLU A 36 0.89 4.56 -7.55
N ILE A 37 0.76 5.85 -7.22
CA ILE A 37 1.85 6.82 -7.19
C ILE A 37 2.99 6.35 -6.28
N LEU A 38 2.68 5.89 -5.05
CA LEU A 38 3.70 5.41 -4.12
C LEU A 38 4.47 4.20 -4.70
N LEU A 39 3.77 3.29 -5.37
CA LEU A 39 4.36 2.09 -5.97
C LEU A 39 5.21 2.37 -7.23
N GLU A 40 5.18 3.59 -7.77
CA GLU A 40 6.08 4.01 -8.86
C GLU A 40 7.51 4.29 -8.40
N TYR A 41 7.70 4.53 -7.10
CA TYR A 41 9.03 4.78 -6.52
C TYR A 41 9.84 3.48 -6.40
N PRO A 42 11.19 3.57 -6.34
CA PRO A 42 12.03 2.42 -6.07
C PRO A 42 11.60 1.69 -4.79
N PRO A 43 11.47 0.35 -4.81
CA PRO A 43 11.02 -0.43 -3.66
C PRO A 43 11.80 -0.19 -2.37
N GLN A 44 13.12 0.07 -2.48
CA GLN A 44 13.99 0.37 -1.36
C GLN A 44 13.63 1.70 -0.69
N GLU A 45 13.28 2.73 -1.49
CA GLU A 45 12.88 4.04 -0.98
C GLU A 45 11.52 3.95 -0.28
N VAL A 46 10.57 3.20 -0.87
CA VAL A 46 9.26 2.94 -0.26
C VAL A 46 9.42 2.19 1.06
N LEU A 47 10.25 1.14 1.09
CA LEU A 47 10.49 0.38 2.32
C LEU A 47 11.12 1.25 3.41
N ALA A 48 12.15 2.03 3.08
CA ALA A 48 12.80 2.94 4.03
C ALA A 48 11.81 3.99 4.57
N GLN A 49 10.91 4.50 3.73
CA GLN A 49 9.88 5.44 4.14
C GLN A 49 8.86 4.80 5.09
N ILE A 50 8.47 3.54 4.85
CA ILE A 50 7.59 2.78 5.76
C ILE A 50 8.30 2.54 7.10
N GLU A 51 9.57 2.13 7.09
CA GLU A 51 10.36 1.87 8.30
C GLU A 51 10.61 3.11 9.14
N ALA A 52 10.69 4.29 8.49
CA ALA A 52 10.80 5.58 9.16
C ALA A 52 9.46 6.12 9.67
N SER A 53 8.34 5.48 9.32
CA SER A 53 7.00 5.88 9.77
C SER A 53 6.63 5.24 11.12
N ASP A 54 5.57 5.74 11.75
CA ASP A 54 5.02 5.13 12.96
C ASP A 54 4.16 3.88 12.69
N MET A 55 4.05 3.44 11.43
CA MET A 55 3.23 2.29 11.05
C MET A 55 4.00 0.97 11.20
N PRO A 56 3.33 -0.15 11.57
CA PRO A 56 3.99 -1.45 11.64
C PRO A 56 4.45 -1.94 10.26
N THR A 57 5.75 -1.88 9.97
CA THR A 57 6.34 -2.15 8.64
C THR A 57 5.83 -3.43 7.98
N ARG A 58 5.87 -4.57 8.69
CA ARG A 58 5.42 -5.86 8.14
C ARG A 58 3.95 -5.83 7.73
N ALA A 59 3.09 -5.19 8.52
CA ALA A 59 1.66 -5.10 8.23
C ALA A 59 1.43 -4.19 7.02
N THR A 60 2.09 -3.04 6.98
CA THR A 60 2.01 -2.08 5.87
C THR A 60 2.48 -2.70 4.56
N VAL A 61 3.64 -3.39 4.54
CA VAL A 61 4.15 -4.07 3.34
C VAL A 61 3.19 -5.18 2.91
N SER A 62 2.65 -5.97 3.85
CA SER A 62 1.67 -7.02 3.52
C SER A 62 0.40 -6.43 2.90
N TRP A 63 -0.07 -5.29 3.41
CA TRP A 63 -1.25 -4.60 2.91
C TRP A 63 -1.00 -3.99 1.52
N LEU A 64 0.11 -3.28 1.31
CA LEU A 64 0.51 -2.73 0.01
C LEU A 64 0.70 -3.83 -1.05
N ALA A 65 1.28 -4.97 -0.65
CA ALA A 65 1.40 -6.14 -1.52
C ALA A 65 0.03 -6.64 -1.98
N TRP A 66 -0.92 -6.75 -1.04
CA TRP A 66 -2.25 -7.24 -1.31
C TRP A 66 -3.10 -6.25 -2.12
N GLU A 67 -3.20 -4.99 -1.71
CA GLU A 67 -3.99 -3.98 -2.44
C GLU A 67 -3.35 -3.62 -3.78
N GLY A 68 -2.02 -3.44 -3.82
CA GLY A 68 -1.29 -3.16 -5.06
C GLY A 68 -1.45 -4.24 -6.13
N SER A 69 -1.63 -5.50 -5.73
CA SER A 69 -1.90 -6.60 -6.66
C SER A 69 -3.25 -6.47 -7.40
N LYS A 70 -4.20 -5.73 -6.83
CA LYS A 70 -5.55 -5.55 -7.36
C LYS A 70 -5.69 -4.32 -8.26
N LEU A 71 -4.73 -3.39 -8.20
CA LEU A 71 -4.74 -2.13 -8.98
C LEU A 71 -4.53 -2.36 -10.49
N GLY A 72 -4.18 -3.57 -10.92
CA GLY A 72 -3.93 -3.89 -12.33
C GLY A 72 -2.65 -3.24 -12.89
N GLY A 73 -2.46 -3.32 -14.21
CA GLY A 73 -1.28 -2.76 -14.87
C GLY A 73 0.05 -3.31 -14.33
N GLY A 74 1.03 -2.43 -14.16
CA GLY A 74 2.34 -2.76 -13.59
C GLY A 74 2.37 -2.86 -12.06
N ASN A 75 1.27 -2.56 -11.37
CA ASN A 75 1.24 -2.42 -9.90
C ASN A 75 1.44 -3.75 -9.17
N ALA A 76 0.98 -4.87 -9.73
CA ALA A 76 1.26 -6.19 -9.17
C ALA A 76 2.77 -6.52 -9.20
N GLN A 77 3.48 -6.14 -10.26
CA GLN A 77 4.93 -6.33 -10.33
C GLN A 77 5.67 -5.39 -9.36
N ARG A 78 5.25 -4.13 -9.30
CA ARG A 78 5.81 -3.12 -8.38
C ARG A 78 5.64 -3.53 -6.92
N SER A 79 4.45 -3.98 -6.54
CA SER A 79 4.14 -4.44 -5.18
C SER A 79 4.95 -5.69 -4.81
N MET A 80 5.16 -6.63 -5.75
CA MET A 80 6.07 -7.77 -5.56
C MET A 80 7.53 -7.34 -5.42
N GLY A 81 7.96 -6.26 -6.07
CA GLY A 81 9.29 -5.66 -5.87
C GLY A 81 9.49 -5.17 -4.43
N LEU A 82 8.45 -4.56 -3.84
CA LEU A 82 8.46 -4.16 -2.42
C LEU A 82 8.52 -5.39 -1.50
N VAL A 83 7.79 -6.46 -1.81
CA VAL A 83 7.86 -7.72 -1.05
C VAL A 83 9.28 -8.30 -1.07
N ALA A 84 9.90 -8.39 -2.24
CA ALA A 84 11.26 -8.91 -2.39
C ALA A 84 12.25 -8.09 -1.55
N CYS A 85 12.18 -6.75 -1.63
CA CYS A 85 13.02 -5.86 -0.85
C CYS A 85 12.86 -6.08 0.67
N TRP A 86 11.62 -6.23 1.15
CA TRP A 86 11.37 -6.49 2.56
C TRP A 86 11.89 -7.87 3.00
N GLN A 87 11.72 -8.91 2.17
CA GLN A 87 12.20 -10.27 2.46
C GLN A 87 13.73 -10.35 2.50
N GLU A 88 14.43 -9.60 1.65
CA GLU A 88 15.89 -9.49 1.69
C GLU A 88 16.37 -8.89 3.01
N ALA A 89 15.68 -7.85 3.51
CA ALA A 89 15.98 -7.21 4.80
C ALA A 89 15.53 -8.04 6.03
N ASN A 90 14.52 -8.90 5.88
CA ASN A 90 13.89 -9.66 6.97
C ASN A 90 13.84 -11.16 6.67
N PRO A 91 14.99 -11.85 6.55
CA PRO A 91 15.04 -13.25 6.17
C PRO A 91 14.29 -14.14 7.19
N GLY A 92 13.46 -15.04 6.69
CA GLY A 92 12.69 -15.98 7.50
C GLY A 92 11.41 -15.41 8.12
N GLN A 93 11.08 -14.14 7.87
CA GLN A 93 9.77 -13.59 8.23
C GLN A 93 8.82 -13.69 7.05
N GLU A 94 7.65 -14.29 7.25
CA GLU A 94 6.60 -14.35 6.24
C GLU A 94 5.72 -13.09 6.30
N LEU A 95 5.20 -12.64 5.15
CA LEU A 95 4.16 -11.60 5.14
C LEU A 95 2.87 -12.11 5.78
N ILE A 96 2.02 -11.18 6.19
CA ILE A 96 0.68 -11.51 6.67
C ILE A 96 -0.15 -11.98 5.47
N ALA A 97 -0.70 -13.18 5.56
CA ALA A 97 -1.52 -13.74 4.50
C ALA A 97 -2.75 -12.86 4.24
N ALA A 98 -3.11 -12.71 2.97
CA ALA A 98 -4.31 -12.01 2.58
C ALA A 98 -5.57 -12.64 3.22
N PRO A 99 -6.61 -11.84 3.52
CA PRO A 99 -7.86 -12.35 4.10
C PRO A 99 -8.50 -13.42 3.22
N LYS A 100 -8.90 -14.55 3.82
CA LYS A 100 -9.63 -15.62 3.11
C LYS A 100 -10.98 -15.09 2.65
N GLY A 101 -11.27 -15.20 1.35
CA GLY A 101 -12.51 -14.69 0.77
C GLY A 101 -12.55 -13.17 0.56
N GLY A 102 -11.40 -12.48 0.71
CA GLY A 102 -11.30 -11.05 0.43
C GLY A 102 -11.60 -10.73 -1.04
N SER A 103 -12.19 -9.56 -1.27
CA SER A 103 -12.51 -9.08 -2.62
C SER A 103 -11.25 -9.01 -3.49
N GLN A 104 -11.38 -9.43 -4.76
CA GLN A 104 -10.36 -9.25 -5.80
C GLN A 104 -10.32 -7.81 -6.33
N ARG A 105 -11.31 -6.98 -5.96
CA ARG A 105 -11.32 -5.56 -6.27
C ARG A 105 -10.61 -4.78 -5.16
N PRO A 106 -9.80 -3.77 -5.50
CA PRO A 106 -9.17 -2.91 -4.51
C PRO A 106 -10.23 -2.20 -3.67
N MET A 107 -9.97 -2.13 -2.35
CA MET A 107 -10.76 -1.42 -1.33
C MET A 107 -12.30 -1.38 -1.56
N LEU A 108 -12.92 -2.54 -1.79
CA LEU A 108 -14.36 -2.70 -1.57
C LEU A 108 -14.58 -3.20 -0.14
N LEU A 109 -15.01 -2.31 0.75
CA LEU A 109 -15.70 -2.67 1.98
C LEU A 109 -17.20 -2.62 1.67
N HIS A 110 -17.88 -3.78 1.78
CA HIS A 110 -19.32 -3.92 1.62
C HIS A 110 -20.07 -3.64 2.92
#